data_AF-A0A7X1C7I2-F1
#
_entry.id   AF-A0A7X1C7I2-F1
#
_cell.length_a   1.000
_cell.length_b   1.000
_cell.length_c   1.000
_cell.angle_alpha   90.00
_cell.angle_beta   90.00
_cell.angle_gamma   90.00
#
_symmetry.space_group_name_H-M   'P 1'
#
loop_
_entity.id
_entity.type
_entity.pdbx_description
1 polymer ?
#
loop_
_entity_poly.entity_id
_entity_poly.type
_entity_poly.pdbx_seq_one_letter_code
_entity_poly.pdbx_strand_id
1 'polypeptide(L)'
;MKTVGETIKEIRTSKNLTMESLCSETLSLSTIKRIENDTINTSFINLENILIKLNISFDEFTYIRNNYNLSTKKQLIFEFRELTSVSVDIEQIKTLISKYKSYLDDNSDNEINNYLKFLKALLVINQTTKLGEATPLVESIWVSLENLDNWYWNDIQILSNIFFIFPMNEAESIVELLLERIKKYDTFNNSDRLYIALMLNYIQVLLLNNNFKKAYQLVDKAILYAKDKKLYLHWANAIAKKGIIEKKLGYPKADTYITEAKQILKVIQEPKYIEDLNRDIKHFCMHIPK
;
A
#
# COMPACT_ATOMS: atom_id res chain seq x y z
N MET A 1 -1.21 24.30 12.01
CA MET A 1 -0.09 23.40 12.37
C MET A 1 0.84 24.17 13.30
N LYS A 2 1.28 23.57 14.42
CA LYS A 2 2.23 24.21 15.34
C LYS A 2 3.57 24.44 14.66
N THR A 3 4.37 25.39 15.16
CA THR A 3 5.75 25.54 14.70
C THR A 3 6.61 24.36 15.18
N VAL A 4 7.84 24.26 14.66
CA VAL A 4 8.79 23.24 15.12
C VAL A 4 9.19 23.52 16.58
N GLY A 5 9.46 24.78 16.92
CA GLY A 5 9.85 25.19 18.27
C GLY A 5 8.77 24.94 19.31
N GLU A 6 7.54 25.34 19.03
CA GLU A 6 6.38 25.11 19.89
C GLU A 6 6.21 23.62 20.19
N THR A 7 6.32 22.77 19.15
CA THR A 7 6.14 21.32 19.30
C THR A 7 7.25 20.71 20.16
N ILE A 8 8.52 21.10 19.94
CA ILE A 8 9.66 20.66 20.77
C ILE A 8 9.42 21.05 22.24
N LYS A 9 9.04 22.30 22.49
CA LYS A 9 8.79 22.82 23.84
C LYS A 9 7.65 22.09 24.54
N GLU A 10 6.55 21.86 23.84
CA GLU A 10 5.39 21.10 24.36
C GLU A 10 5.79 19.68 24.76
N ILE A 11 6.49 18.96 23.89
CA ILE A 11 6.92 17.58 24.18
C ILE A 11 7.94 17.55 25.32
N ARG A 12 8.91 18.48 25.32
CA ARG A 12 9.92 18.56 26.37
C ARG A 12 9.27 18.79 27.73
N THR A 13 8.39 19.78 27.81
CA THR A 13 7.73 20.16 29.07
C THR A 13 6.78 19.08 29.56
N SER A 14 6.04 18.40 28.67
CA SER A 14 5.18 17.27 29.05
C SER A 14 5.96 16.06 29.60
N LYS A 15 7.21 15.87 29.15
CA LYS A 15 8.14 14.86 29.68
C LYS A 15 8.93 15.33 30.92
N ASN A 16 8.62 16.52 31.46
CA ASN A 16 9.35 17.14 32.59
C ASN A 16 10.87 17.28 32.35
N LEU A 17 11.27 17.49 31.09
CA LEU A 17 12.67 17.64 30.70
C LEU A 17 13.09 19.13 30.73
N THR A 18 14.35 19.39 31.06
CA THR A 18 14.91 20.76 31.00
C THR A 18 15.47 21.05 29.62
N MET A 19 15.72 22.32 29.27
CA MET A 19 16.34 22.62 27.97
C MET A 19 17.79 22.10 27.91
N GLU A 20 18.47 22.06 29.06
CA GLU A 20 19.82 21.51 29.23
C GLU A 20 19.87 20.03 28.84
N SER A 21 18.82 19.25 29.12
CA SER A 21 18.79 17.83 28.73
C SER A 21 18.72 17.60 27.21
N LEU A 22 18.36 18.64 26.44
CA LEU A 22 18.37 18.60 24.97
C LEU A 22 19.70 19.05 24.36
N CYS A 23 20.63 19.56 25.18
CA CYS A 23 21.92 20.02 24.68
C CYS A 23 22.78 18.84 24.22
N SER A 24 23.66 19.12 23.26
CA SER A 24 24.68 18.20 22.76
C SER A 24 25.95 18.98 22.44
N GLU A 25 27.02 18.30 22.00
CA GLU A 25 28.26 18.95 21.55
C GLU A 25 28.02 20.01 20.46
N THR A 26 26.97 19.83 19.64
CA THR A 26 26.60 20.72 18.53
C THR A 26 25.40 21.62 18.85
N LEU A 27 24.70 21.38 19.96
CA LEU A 27 23.50 22.11 20.37
C LEU A 27 23.67 22.74 21.75
N SER A 28 23.95 24.05 21.75
CA SER A 28 24.01 24.83 22.98
C SER A 28 22.63 25.11 23.57
N LEU A 29 22.56 25.36 24.87
CA LEU A 29 21.35 25.78 25.58
C LEU A 29 20.72 27.03 24.94
N SER A 30 21.56 27.99 24.55
CA SER A 30 21.11 29.22 23.87
C SER A 30 20.41 28.91 22.53
N THR A 31 20.91 27.92 21.80
CA THR A 31 20.34 27.46 20.53
C THR A 31 19.00 26.79 20.76
N ILE A 32 18.89 25.87 21.74
CA ILE A 32 17.63 25.21 22.10
C ILE A 32 16.57 26.23 22.49
N LYS A 33 16.92 27.21 23.35
CA LYS A 33 16.00 28.29 23.74
C LYS A 33 15.52 29.09 22.53
N ARG A 34 16.42 29.38 21.58
CA ARG A 34 16.07 30.12 20.37
C ARG A 34 15.18 29.31 19.43
N ILE A 35 15.39 28.00 19.32
CA ILE A 35 14.54 27.06 18.56
C ILE A 35 13.14 27.00 19.19
N GLU A 36 13.04 26.74 20.49
CA GLU A 36 11.75 26.59 21.19
C GLU A 36 10.87 27.84 21.20
N ASN A 37 11.46 29.02 20.99
CA ASN A 37 10.75 30.29 20.86
C ASN A 37 10.65 30.75 19.40
N ASP A 38 10.93 29.87 18.43
CA ASP A 38 10.86 30.12 16.98
C ASP A 38 11.65 31.35 16.49
N THR A 39 12.69 31.72 17.22
CA THR A 39 13.58 32.83 16.83
C THR A 39 14.63 32.41 15.80
N ILE A 40 14.82 31.09 15.60
CA ILE A 40 15.64 30.51 14.54
C ILE A 40 14.99 29.27 13.96
N ASN A 41 15.24 29.03 12.68
CA ASN A 41 14.99 27.74 12.06
C ASN A 41 16.10 26.75 12.46
N THR A 42 15.71 25.55 12.87
CA THR A 42 16.66 24.47 13.16
C THR A 42 17.04 23.73 11.87
N SER A 43 18.25 23.18 11.81
CA SER A 43 18.65 22.25 10.76
C SER A 43 18.04 20.87 10.99
N PHE A 44 18.00 20.04 9.95
CA PHE A 44 17.54 18.65 10.07
C PHE A 44 18.35 17.84 11.10
N ILE A 45 19.69 17.96 11.04
CA ILE A 45 20.62 17.28 11.97
C ILE A 45 20.33 17.68 13.43
N ASN A 46 20.11 18.96 13.67
CA ASN A 46 19.80 19.45 15.01
C ASN A 46 18.43 18.96 15.48
N LEU A 47 17.43 18.94 14.60
CA LEU A 47 16.13 18.39 14.93
C LEU A 47 16.24 16.89 15.28
N GLU A 48 16.93 16.09 14.48
CA GLU A 48 17.15 14.67 14.75
C GLU A 48 17.78 14.43 16.13
N ASN A 49 18.84 15.18 16.46
CA ASN A 49 19.48 15.11 17.78
C ASN A 49 18.50 15.45 18.92
N ILE A 50 17.67 16.49 18.74
CA ILE A 50 16.65 16.87 19.72
C ILE A 50 15.61 15.75 19.87
N LEU A 51 15.12 15.17 18.78
CA LEU A 51 14.12 14.11 18.80
C LEU A 51 14.64 12.84 19.49
N ILE A 52 15.91 12.49 19.30
CA ILE A 52 16.58 11.40 20.02
C ILE A 52 16.56 11.66 21.53
N LYS A 53 16.92 12.87 21.98
CA LYS A 53 16.89 13.24 23.40
C LYS A 53 15.47 13.28 23.97
N LEU A 54 14.50 13.65 23.16
CA LEU A 54 13.08 13.59 23.49
C LEU A 54 12.53 12.16 23.45
N ASN A 55 13.27 11.17 22.93
CA ASN A 55 12.80 9.81 22.71
C ASN A 55 11.47 9.76 21.95
N ILE A 56 11.44 10.37 20.77
CA ILE A 56 10.32 10.32 19.83
C ILE A 56 10.84 10.19 18.40
N SER A 57 10.07 9.54 17.53
CA SER A 57 10.42 9.45 16.11
C SER A 57 10.07 10.74 15.36
N PHE A 58 10.68 10.95 14.20
CA PHE A 58 10.30 12.06 13.32
C PHE A 58 8.83 11.96 12.88
N ASP A 59 8.33 10.76 12.62
CA ASP A 59 6.93 10.56 12.24
C ASP A 59 5.97 10.97 13.36
N GLU A 60 6.23 10.53 14.59
CA GLU A 60 5.46 10.91 15.77
C GLU A 60 5.52 12.43 16.01
N PHE A 61 6.70 13.02 15.88
CA PHE A 61 6.87 14.47 15.97
C PHE A 61 5.98 15.22 14.97
N THR A 62 5.97 14.80 13.70
CA THR A 62 5.12 15.42 12.68
C THR A 62 3.63 15.25 12.98
N TYR A 63 3.23 14.13 13.57
CA TYR A 63 1.85 13.87 13.98
C TYR A 63 1.42 14.79 15.13
N ILE A 64 2.24 14.92 16.17
CA ILE A 64 1.99 15.84 17.31
C ILE A 64 1.95 17.29 16.84
N ARG A 65 2.91 17.70 15.99
CA ARG A 65 2.96 19.05 15.40
C ARG A 65 1.69 19.40 14.64
N ASN A 66 1.07 18.40 14.02
CA ASN A 66 -0.20 18.53 13.34
C ASN A 66 -1.40 18.23 14.25
N ASN A 67 -1.27 18.45 15.57
CA ASN A 67 -2.31 18.25 16.58
C ASN A 67 -2.87 16.83 16.59
N TYR A 68 -2.00 15.82 16.56
CA TYR A 68 -2.39 14.41 16.53
C TYR A 68 -3.30 14.08 15.34
N ASN A 69 -3.03 14.69 14.18
CA ASN A 69 -3.73 14.42 12.93
C ASN A 69 -2.74 14.17 11.80
N LEU A 70 -3.18 13.47 10.76
CA LEU A 70 -2.40 13.32 9.52
C LEU A 70 -2.34 14.66 8.78
N SER A 71 -1.18 14.96 8.17
CA SER A 71 -1.09 16.09 7.23
C SER A 71 -2.00 15.85 6.04
N THR A 72 -2.38 16.89 5.31
CA THR A 72 -3.28 16.77 4.13
C THR A 72 -2.81 15.68 3.17
N LYS A 73 -1.53 15.68 2.80
CA LYS A 73 -0.95 14.63 1.95
C LYS A 73 -1.06 13.23 2.59
N LYS A 74 -0.67 13.08 3.85
CA LYS A 74 -0.73 11.78 4.56
C LYS A 74 -2.19 11.29 4.67
N GLN A 75 -3.16 12.19 4.84
CA GLN A 75 -4.59 11.88 4.86
C GLN A 75 -5.08 11.36 3.51
N LEU A 76 -4.71 12.01 2.39
CA LEU A 76 -5.05 11.52 1.05
C LEU A 76 -4.50 10.12 0.80
N ILE A 77 -3.23 9.88 1.14
CA ILE A 77 -2.59 8.57 1.02
C ILE A 77 -3.27 7.52 1.91
N PHE A 78 -3.68 7.90 3.12
CA PHE A 78 -4.43 7.02 4.02
C PHE A 78 -5.78 6.62 3.42
N GLU A 79 -6.57 7.59 2.96
CA GLU A 79 -7.88 7.34 2.32
C GLU A 79 -7.76 6.47 1.06
N PHE A 80 -6.69 6.65 0.28
CA PHE A 80 -6.40 5.80 -0.87
C PHE A 80 -6.13 4.34 -0.49
N ARG A 81 -5.40 4.10 0.61
CA ARG A 81 -5.11 2.75 1.09
C ARG A 81 -6.37 2.07 1.62
N GLU A 82 -7.22 2.80 2.33
CA GLU A 82 -8.50 2.27 2.81
C GLU A 82 -9.39 1.84 1.64
N LEU A 83 -9.49 2.68 0.60
CA LEU A 83 -10.27 2.40 -0.60
C LEU A 83 -9.81 1.14 -1.35
N THR A 84 -8.49 0.92 -1.45
CA THR A 84 -7.93 -0.23 -2.19
C THR A 84 -7.87 -1.52 -1.36
N SER A 85 -8.12 -1.45 -0.04
CA SER A 85 -8.10 -2.60 0.87
C SER A 85 -9.44 -3.35 0.98
N VAL A 86 -10.54 -2.74 0.51
CA VAL A 86 -11.91 -3.22 0.64
C VAL A 86 -12.60 -3.15 -0.74
N SER A 87 -13.71 -3.88 -0.97
CA SER A 87 -14.42 -3.76 -2.26
C SER A 87 -14.70 -2.30 -2.60
N VAL A 88 -14.34 -1.95 -3.82
CA VAL A 88 -14.36 -0.60 -4.36
C VAL A 88 -15.79 -0.06 -4.41
N ASP A 89 -16.02 1.05 -3.72
CA ASP A 89 -17.22 1.87 -3.84
C ASP A 89 -16.94 3.03 -4.80
N ILE A 90 -17.72 3.12 -5.88
CA ILE A 90 -17.55 4.10 -6.95
C ILE A 90 -17.73 5.54 -6.42
N GLU A 91 -18.65 5.75 -5.48
CA GLU A 91 -18.89 7.09 -4.93
C GLU A 91 -17.73 7.54 -4.05
N GLN A 92 -17.07 6.59 -3.37
CA GLN A 92 -15.83 6.86 -2.64
C GLN A 92 -14.68 7.20 -3.60
N ILE A 93 -14.54 6.49 -4.74
CA ILE A 93 -13.56 6.86 -5.79
C ILE A 93 -13.80 8.31 -6.25
N LYS A 94 -15.04 8.66 -6.63
CA LYS A 94 -15.37 10.00 -7.13
C LYS A 94 -15.06 11.08 -6.10
N THR A 95 -15.41 10.83 -4.84
CA THR A 95 -15.10 11.72 -3.71
C THR A 95 -13.59 11.93 -3.58
N LEU A 96 -12.81 10.84 -3.63
CA LEU A 96 -11.36 10.91 -3.50
C LEU A 96 -10.71 11.64 -4.69
N ILE A 97 -11.20 11.40 -5.92
CA ILE A 97 -10.76 12.14 -7.12
C ILE A 97 -10.93 13.66 -6.92
N SER A 98 -12.07 14.10 -6.39
CA SER A 98 -12.32 15.52 -6.12
C SER A 98 -11.35 16.10 -5.09
N LYS A 99 -11.10 15.38 -3.99
CA LYS A 99 -10.11 15.79 -2.97
C LYS A 99 -8.70 15.89 -3.55
N TYR A 100 -8.30 14.93 -4.38
CA TYR A 100 -6.98 14.89 -5.02
C TYR A 100 -6.79 16.06 -5.99
N LYS A 101 -7.82 16.38 -6.80
CA LYS A 101 -7.78 17.56 -7.68
C LYS A 101 -7.62 18.85 -6.88
N SER A 102 -8.45 19.05 -5.85
CA SER A 102 -8.38 20.23 -5.00
C SER A 102 -7.02 20.41 -4.34
N TYR A 103 -6.37 19.32 -3.91
CA TYR A 103 -5.00 19.41 -3.38
C TYR A 103 -3.98 19.80 -4.46
N LEU A 104 -4.11 19.25 -5.67
CA LEU A 104 -3.19 19.51 -6.78
C LEU A 104 -3.37 20.88 -7.43
N ASP A 105 -4.49 21.57 -7.19
CA ASP A 105 -4.69 22.96 -7.64
C ASP A 105 -3.64 23.90 -7.01
N ASP A 106 -3.27 23.63 -5.75
CA ASP A 106 -2.31 24.45 -4.99
C ASP A 106 -0.93 23.79 -4.81
N ASN A 107 -0.78 22.50 -5.15
CA ASN A 107 0.43 21.72 -4.85
C ASN A 107 0.93 20.92 -6.06
N SER A 108 2.20 21.10 -6.43
CA SER A 108 2.88 20.23 -7.39
C SER A 108 3.40 18.97 -6.68
N ASP A 109 2.65 17.86 -6.79
CA ASP A 109 2.96 16.59 -6.13
C ASP A 109 2.77 15.39 -7.06
N ASN A 110 3.88 14.85 -7.56
CA ASN A 110 3.87 13.75 -8.52
C ASN A 110 3.24 12.46 -7.97
N GLU A 111 3.43 12.17 -6.67
CA GLU A 111 2.87 10.97 -6.05
C GLU A 111 1.34 11.04 -6.03
N ILE A 112 0.80 12.19 -5.59
CA ILE A 112 -0.65 12.43 -5.56
C ILE A 112 -1.23 12.45 -6.98
N ASN A 113 -0.52 13.04 -7.94
CA ASN A 113 -0.94 13.02 -9.34
C ASN A 113 -1.00 11.58 -9.91
N ASN A 114 -0.03 10.72 -9.57
CA ASN A 114 -0.02 9.33 -10.01
C ASN A 114 -1.18 8.51 -9.41
N TYR A 115 -1.48 8.68 -8.12
CA TYR A 115 -2.68 8.09 -7.52
C TYR A 115 -3.96 8.63 -8.16
N LEU A 116 -4.05 9.93 -8.49
CA LEU A 116 -5.19 10.49 -9.19
C LEU A 116 -5.40 9.84 -10.56
N LYS A 117 -4.32 9.62 -11.33
CA LYS A 117 -4.37 8.89 -12.62
C LYS A 117 -4.92 7.48 -12.43
N PHE A 118 -4.45 6.75 -11.43
CA PHE A 118 -4.95 5.42 -11.12
C PHE A 118 -6.42 5.41 -10.68
N LEU A 119 -6.86 6.35 -9.83
CA LEU A 119 -8.27 6.47 -9.45
C LEU A 119 -9.18 6.73 -10.65
N LYS A 120 -8.74 7.58 -11.59
CA LYS A 120 -9.45 7.80 -12.86
C LYS A 120 -9.49 6.53 -13.71
N ALA A 121 -8.40 5.77 -13.75
CA ALA A 121 -8.35 4.48 -14.44
C ALA A 121 -9.35 3.48 -13.84
N LEU A 122 -9.43 3.36 -12.52
CA LEU A 122 -10.44 2.53 -11.85
C LEU A 122 -11.88 2.95 -12.20
N LEU A 123 -12.14 4.25 -12.28
CA LEU A 123 -13.47 4.76 -12.67
C LEU A 123 -13.82 4.36 -14.11
N VAL A 124 -12.87 4.46 -15.04
CA VAL A 124 -13.07 4.02 -16.44
C VAL A 124 -13.32 2.52 -16.51
N ILE A 125 -12.49 1.71 -15.85
CA ILE A 125 -12.64 0.25 -15.82
C ILE A 125 -14.01 -0.14 -15.27
N ASN A 126 -14.48 0.54 -14.23
CA ASN A 126 -15.78 0.28 -13.64
C ASN A 126 -16.93 0.60 -14.62
N GLN A 127 -16.83 1.67 -15.40
CA GLN A 127 -17.86 2.09 -16.36
C GLN A 127 -17.89 1.25 -17.63
N THR A 128 -16.72 0.85 -18.14
CA THR A 128 -16.61 0.28 -19.49
C THR A 128 -16.25 -1.19 -19.49
N THR A 129 -15.81 -1.74 -18.34
CA THR A 129 -15.30 -3.10 -18.15
C THR A 129 -14.05 -3.44 -18.98
N LYS A 130 -13.47 -2.46 -19.67
CA LYS A 130 -12.34 -2.63 -20.58
C LYS A 130 -11.07 -2.00 -20.02
N LEU A 131 -10.07 -2.83 -19.77
CA LEU A 131 -8.76 -2.39 -19.28
C LEU A 131 -8.06 -1.45 -20.27
N GLY A 132 -8.15 -1.74 -21.58
CA GLY A 132 -7.49 -0.96 -22.62
C GLY A 132 -7.93 0.50 -22.71
N GLU A 133 -9.16 0.82 -22.29
CA GLU A 133 -9.64 2.21 -22.25
C GLU A 133 -9.04 3.01 -21.08
N ALA A 134 -8.52 2.31 -20.06
CA ALA A 134 -7.86 2.90 -18.90
C ALA A 134 -6.34 2.98 -19.03
N THR A 135 -5.72 2.17 -19.91
CA THR A 135 -4.27 2.14 -20.15
C THR A 135 -3.67 3.53 -20.39
N PRO A 136 -4.24 4.40 -21.26
CA PRO A 136 -3.64 5.73 -21.53
C PRO A 136 -3.52 6.64 -20.30
N LEU A 137 -4.33 6.40 -19.26
CA LEU A 137 -4.30 7.19 -18.03
C LEU A 137 -3.07 6.87 -17.16
N VAL A 138 -2.58 5.64 -17.22
CA VAL A 138 -1.51 5.13 -16.35
C VAL A 138 -0.22 4.79 -17.11
N GLU A 139 -0.26 4.72 -18.44
CA GLU A 139 0.88 4.41 -19.31
C GLU A 139 2.06 5.35 -19.05
N SER A 140 1.80 6.65 -18.90
CA SER A 140 2.84 7.64 -18.54
C SER A 140 3.58 7.32 -17.24
N ILE A 141 2.95 6.61 -16.30
CA ILE A 141 3.59 6.19 -15.05
C ILE A 141 4.60 5.09 -15.37
N TRP A 142 4.20 4.06 -16.11
CA TRP A 142 5.09 2.96 -16.50
C TRP A 142 6.28 3.46 -17.32
N VAL A 143 6.03 4.24 -18.38
CA VAL A 143 7.08 4.79 -19.27
C VAL A 143 8.10 5.64 -18.49
N SER A 144 7.64 6.38 -17.47
CA SER A 144 8.55 7.19 -16.63
C SER A 144 9.43 6.36 -15.69
N LEU A 145 9.01 5.13 -15.35
CA LEU A 145 9.69 4.28 -14.36
C LEU A 145 10.51 3.15 -14.99
N GLU A 146 10.14 2.67 -16.18
CA GLU A 146 10.77 1.50 -16.82
C GLU A 146 12.27 1.71 -17.11
N ASN A 147 12.68 2.96 -17.39
CA ASN A 147 14.06 3.32 -17.74
C ASN A 147 14.89 3.77 -16.54
N LEU A 148 14.35 3.70 -15.31
CA LEU A 148 15.09 4.10 -14.11
C LEU A 148 15.98 2.96 -13.62
N ASP A 149 17.21 3.30 -13.24
CA ASP A 149 18.16 2.34 -12.63
C ASP A 149 17.60 1.72 -11.33
N ASN A 150 16.85 2.53 -10.58
CA ASN A 150 16.28 2.16 -9.29
C ASN A 150 14.85 2.68 -9.12
N TRP A 151 14.04 1.87 -8.43
CA TRP A 151 12.71 2.24 -7.96
C TRP A 151 12.74 2.45 -6.45
N TYR A 152 12.13 3.54 -6.02
CA TYR A 152 11.91 3.83 -4.62
C TYR A 152 10.56 3.28 -4.16
N TRP A 153 10.34 3.30 -2.84
CA TRP A 153 9.14 2.72 -2.23
C TRP A 153 7.83 3.20 -2.88
N ASN A 154 7.71 4.51 -3.15
CA ASN A 154 6.51 5.08 -3.77
C ASN A 154 6.30 4.58 -5.22
N ASP A 155 7.38 4.40 -5.98
CA ASP A 155 7.34 3.88 -7.36
C ASP A 155 6.85 2.43 -7.36
N ILE A 156 7.36 1.63 -6.44
CA ILE A 156 6.93 0.24 -6.23
C ILE A 156 5.45 0.19 -5.84
N GLN A 157 5.00 1.07 -4.94
CA GLN A 157 3.61 1.12 -4.51
C GLN A 157 2.66 1.46 -5.65
N ILE A 158 2.96 2.48 -6.47
CA ILE A 158 2.07 2.83 -7.58
C ILE A 158 2.05 1.76 -8.67
N LEU A 159 3.20 1.20 -9.04
CA LEU A 159 3.29 0.13 -10.04
C LEU A 159 2.54 -1.13 -9.60
N SER A 160 2.62 -1.49 -8.32
CA SER A 160 1.86 -2.60 -7.74
C SER A 160 0.35 -2.41 -7.82
N ASN A 161 -0.13 -1.17 -7.96
CA ASN A 161 -1.55 -0.86 -8.15
C ASN A 161 -1.98 -0.81 -9.61
N ILE A 162 -1.08 -0.59 -10.58
CA ILE A 162 -1.47 -0.39 -11.98
C ILE A 162 -1.13 -1.55 -12.91
N PHE A 163 -0.24 -2.46 -12.51
CA PHE A 163 0.29 -3.51 -13.41
C PHE A 163 -0.80 -4.34 -14.11
N PHE A 164 -1.95 -4.56 -13.46
CA PHE A 164 -3.04 -5.37 -14.00
C PHE A 164 -3.77 -4.73 -15.18
N ILE A 165 -3.55 -3.43 -15.43
CA ILE A 165 -4.15 -2.66 -16.54
C ILE A 165 -3.41 -2.95 -17.85
N PHE A 166 -2.15 -3.39 -17.77
CA PHE A 166 -1.30 -3.66 -18.93
C PHE A 166 -1.59 -5.05 -19.52
N PRO A 167 -1.33 -5.25 -20.82
CA PRO A 167 -1.27 -6.56 -21.46
C PRO A 167 -0.50 -7.61 -20.65
N MET A 168 -0.94 -8.87 -20.72
CA MET A 168 -0.44 -9.95 -19.86
C MET A 168 1.10 -10.09 -19.85
N ASN A 169 1.75 -9.97 -21.01
CA ASN A 169 3.21 -10.11 -21.13
C ASN A 169 3.97 -8.95 -20.43
N GLU A 170 3.43 -7.74 -20.53
CA GLU A 170 3.98 -6.55 -19.88
C GLU A 170 3.72 -6.61 -18.37
N ALA A 171 2.48 -6.92 -17.98
CA ALA A 171 2.09 -7.12 -16.59
C ALA A 171 2.97 -8.16 -15.88
N GLU A 172 3.28 -9.26 -16.55
CA GLU A 172 4.21 -10.30 -16.07
C GLU A 172 5.62 -9.75 -15.83
N SER A 173 6.17 -9.05 -16.81
CA SER A 173 7.51 -8.44 -16.71
C SER A 173 7.58 -7.42 -15.56
N ILE A 174 6.54 -6.60 -15.41
CA ILE A 174 6.41 -5.61 -14.33
C ILE A 174 6.38 -6.30 -12.97
N VAL A 175 5.56 -7.35 -12.81
CA VAL A 175 5.44 -8.06 -11.52
C VAL A 175 6.74 -8.75 -11.12
N GLU A 176 7.43 -9.39 -12.06
CA GLU A 176 8.71 -10.05 -11.79
C GLU A 176 9.74 -9.05 -11.26
N LEU A 177 9.84 -7.87 -11.89
CA LEU A 177 10.71 -6.80 -11.45
C LEU A 177 10.27 -6.22 -10.08
N LEU A 178 8.96 -6.01 -9.87
CA LEU A 178 8.45 -5.54 -8.58
C LEU A 178 8.77 -6.51 -7.43
N LEU A 179 8.56 -7.81 -7.62
CA LEU A 179 8.86 -8.82 -6.60
C LEU A 179 10.35 -8.89 -6.26
N GLU A 180 11.23 -8.64 -7.24
CA GLU A 180 12.67 -8.51 -6.98
C GLU A 180 12.97 -7.24 -6.17
N ARG A 181 12.43 -6.09 -6.58
CA ARG A 181 12.72 -4.79 -5.97
C ARG A 181 12.16 -4.67 -4.56
N ILE A 182 10.99 -5.25 -4.27
CA ILE A 182 10.39 -5.26 -2.92
C ILE A 182 11.31 -5.94 -1.90
N LYS A 183 12.09 -6.97 -2.29
CA LYS A 183 13.01 -7.66 -1.37
C LYS A 183 14.09 -6.75 -0.80
N LYS A 184 14.47 -5.67 -1.50
CA LYS A 184 15.42 -4.66 -0.98
C LYS A 184 14.84 -3.88 0.21
N TYR A 185 13.53 -3.95 0.43
CA TYR A 185 12.78 -3.25 1.47
C TYR A 185 12.22 -4.19 2.55
N ASP A 186 12.75 -5.42 2.73
CA ASP A 186 12.19 -6.44 3.66
C ASP A 186 11.97 -5.91 5.09
N THR A 187 12.81 -4.99 5.58
CA THR A 187 12.67 -4.38 6.92
C THR A 187 12.07 -2.97 6.90
N PHE A 188 11.69 -2.45 5.74
CA PHE A 188 11.20 -1.09 5.57
C PHE A 188 9.70 -1.09 5.30
N ASN A 189 8.95 -0.34 6.11
CA ASN A 189 7.49 -0.28 6.05
C ASN A 189 6.85 -1.69 6.10
N ASN A 190 5.60 -1.79 5.65
CA ASN A 190 4.87 -3.05 5.53
C ASN A 190 5.19 -3.76 4.20
N SER A 191 6.47 -3.94 3.88
CA SER A 191 6.94 -4.58 2.63
C SER A 191 6.40 -5.99 2.44
N ASP A 192 6.35 -6.78 3.52
CA ASP A 192 5.74 -8.12 3.51
C ASP A 192 4.29 -8.12 3.04
N ARG A 193 3.51 -7.13 3.50
CA ARG A 193 2.11 -6.98 3.11
C ARG A 193 1.99 -6.61 1.64
N LEU A 194 2.84 -5.69 1.16
CA LEU A 194 2.86 -5.31 -0.26
C LEU A 194 3.27 -6.48 -1.15
N TYR A 195 4.29 -7.23 -0.76
CA TYR A 195 4.78 -8.41 -1.48
C TYR A 195 3.68 -9.45 -1.67
N ILE A 196 3.01 -9.85 -0.58
CA ILE A 196 1.95 -10.87 -0.67
C ILE A 196 0.72 -10.36 -1.42
N ALA A 197 0.35 -9.08 -1.26
CA ALA A 197 -0.74 -8.48 -2.00
C ALA A 197 -0.46 -8.50 -3.52
N LEU A 198 0.77 -8.12 -3.91
CA LEU A 198 1.21 -8.18 -5.31
C LEU A 198 1.18 -9.61 -5.86
N MET A 199 1.69 -10.59 -5.10
CA MET A 199 1.64 -12.00 -5.51
C MET A 199 0.19 -12.48 -5.73
N LEU A 200 -0.72 -12.17 -4.81
CA LEU A 200 -2.12 -12.58 -4.91
C LEU A 200 -2.85 -11.89 -6.05
N ASN A 201 -2.56 -10.60 -6.29
CA ASN A 201 -3.10 -9.85 -7.43
C ASN A 201 -2.58 -10.43 -8.75
N TYR A 202 -1.29 -10.79 -8.82
CA TYR A 202 -0.74 -11.41 -10.03
C TYR A 202 -1.35 -12.79 -10.29
N ILE A 203 -1.51 -13.62 -9.24
CA ILE A 203 -2.24 -14.89 -9.35
C ILE A 203 -3.66 -14.63 -9.88
N GLN A 204 -4.36 -13.62 -9.38
CA GLN A 204 -5.69 -13.27 -9.88
C GLN A 204 -5.67 -12.91 -11.38
N VAL A 205 -4.72 -12.09 -11.82
CA VAL A 205 -4.54 -11.74 -13.24
C VAL A 205 -4.29 -13.00 -14.09
N LEU A 206 -3.48 -13.95 -13.60
CA LEU A 206 -3.27 -15.24 -14.27
C LEU A 206 -4.56 -16.04 -14.40
N LEU A 207 -5.41 -16.09 -13.36
CA LEU A 207 -6.70 -16.77 -13.43
C LEU A 207 -7.64 -16.15 -14.47
N LEU A 208 -7.73 -14.81 -14.48
CA LEU A 208 -8.56 -14.08 -15.44
C LEU A 208 -8.11 -14.30 -16.89
N ASN A 209 -6.81 -14.54 -17.11
CA ASN A 209 -6.24 -14.88 -18.41
C ASN A 209 -6.15 -16.39 -18.68
N ASN A 210 -6.87 -17.22 -17.92
CA ASN A 210 -6.90 -18.69 -18.02
C ASN A 210 -5.54 -19.39 -17.87
N ASN A 211 -4.53 -18.72 -17.30
CA ASN A 211 -3.20 -19.28 -17.08
C ASN A 211 -3.12 -20.02 -15.72
N PHE A 212 -3.97 -21.04 -15.56
CA PHE A 212 -4.09 -21.80 -14.31
C PHE A 212 -2.81 -22.57 -13.93
N LYS A 213 -2.04 -23.01 -14.93
CA LYS A 213 -0.79 -23.76 -14.70
C LYS A 213 0.27 -22.88 -14.04
N LYS A 214 0.50 -21.65 -14.54
CA LYS A 214 1.44 -20.72 -13.91
C LYS A 214 0.93 -20.26 -12.54
N ALA A 215 -0.37 -20.01 -12.41
CA ALA A 215 -0.98 -19.69 -11.11
C ALA A 215 -0.73 -20.78 -10.06
N TYR A 216 -0.86 -22.07 -10.45
CA TYR A 216 -0.59 -23.20 -9.57
C TYR A 216 0.88 -23.25 -9.08
N GLN A 217 1.84 -22.94 -9.95
CA GLN A 217 3.26 -22.90 -9.59
C GLN A 217 3.61 -21.79 -8.58
N LEU A 218 2.79 -20.73 -8.51
CA LEU A 218 3.03 -19.57 -7.66
C LEU A 218 2.25 -19.63 -6.33
N VAL A 219 1.06 -20.24 -6.33
CA VAL A 219 0.14 -20.16 -5.18
C VAL A 219 0.73 -20.80 -3.91
N ASP A 220 1.50 -21.88 -4.04
CA ASP A 220 2.15 -22.52 -2.88
C ASP A 220 3.19 -21.61 -2.23
N LYS A 221 3.93 -20.83 -3.03
CA LYS A 221 4.87 -19.83 -2.51
C LYS A 221 4.11 -18.74 -1.74
N ALA A 222 2.97 -18.29 -2.27
CA ALA A 222 2.13 -17.29 -1.61
C ALA A 222 1.57 -17.80 -0.27
N ILE A 223 1.10 -19.06 -0.23
CA ILE A 223 0.59 -19.69 1.01
C ILE A 223 1.69 -19.75 2.07
N LEU A 224 2.88 -20.26 1.71
CA LEU A 224 4.00 -20.38 2.64
C LEU A 224 4.43 -19.01 3.17
N TYR A 225 4.60 -18.03 2.28
CA TYR A 225 5.01 -16.68 2.64
C TYR A 225 4.00 -16.01 3.58
N ALA A 226 2.72 -16.03 3.23
CA ALA A 226 1.67 -15.41 4.05
C ALA A 226 1.58 -16.04 5.44
N LYS A 227 1.76 -17.37 5.53
CA LYS A 227 1.76 -18.10 6.80
C LYS A 227 2.97 -17.73 7.65
N ASP A 228 4.17 -17.74 7.08
CA ASP A 228 5.43 -17.42 7.76
C ASP A 228 5.40 -16.00 8.37
N LYS A 229 4.96 -15.03 7.57
CA LYS A 229 4.80 -13.62 8.00
C LYS A 229 3.54 -13.37 8.85
N LYS A 230 2.78 -14.40 9.20
CA LYS A 230 1.55 -14.34 10.03
C LYS A 230 0.46 -13.41 9.45
N LEU A 231 0.39 -13.30 8.13
CA LEU A 231 -0.60 -12.49 7.40
C LEU A 231 -1.86 -13.32 7.12
N TYR A 232 -2.61 -13.66 8.16
CA TYR A 232 -3.68 -14.68 8.09
C TYR A 232 -4.80 -14.39 7.08
N LEU A 233 -5.16 -13.12 6.87
CA LEU A 233 -6.14 -12.74 5.85
C LEU A 233 -5.63 -13.06 4.43
N HIS A 234 -4.37 -12.73 4.15
CA HIS A 234 -3.72 -13.04 2.87
C HIS A 234 -3.49 -14.55 2.71
N TRP A 235 -3.18 -15.23 3.82
CA TRP A 235 -3.03 -16.69 3.85
C TRP A 235 -4.35 -17.39 3.48
N ALA A 236 -5.48 -16.95 4.06
CA ALA A 236 -6.80 -17.47 3.70
C ALA A 236 -7.13 -17.23 2.22
N ASN A 237 -6.83 -16.03 1.69
CA ASN A 237 -7.01 -15.72 0.27
C ASN A 237 -6.12 -16.61 -0.63
N ALA A 238 -4.86 -16.84 -0.24
CA ALA A 238 -3.95 -17.72 -0.98
C ALA A 238 -4.47 -19.17 -1.03
N ILE A 239 -4.93 -19.71 0.10
CA ILE A 239 -5.56 -21.04 0.19
C ILE A 239 -6.81 -21.09 -0.70
N ALA A 240 -7.65 -20.06 -0.65
CA ALA A 240 -8.87 -19.98 -1.45
C ALA A 240 -8.56 -20.05 -2.96
N LYS A 241 -7.57 -19.26 -3.42
CA LYS A 241 -7.10 -19.29 -4.82
C LYS A 241 -6.54 -20.66 -5.18
N LYS A 242 -5.79 -21.33 -4.29
CA LYS A 242 -5.32 -22.69 -4.52
C LYS A 242 -6.48 -23.66 -4.75
N GLY A 243 -7.51 -23.60 -3.91
CA GLY A 243 -8.71 -24.40 -4.08
C GLY A 243 -9.41 -24.19 -5.43
N ILE A 244 -9.55 -22.94 -5.88
CA ILE A 244 -10.11 -22.60 -7.20
C ILE A 244 -9.26 -23.14 -8.34
N ILE A 245 -7.93 -22.95 -8.26
CA ILE A 245 -6.98 -23.43 -9.27
C ILE A 245 -7.05 -24.95 -9.38
N GLU A 246 -6.97 -25.64 -8.25
CA GLU A 246 -7.06 -27.10 -8.20
C GLU A 246 -8.40 -27.60 -8.74
N LYS A 247 -9.50 -26.93 -8.42
CA LYS A 247 -10.82 -27.28 -8.96
C LYS A 247 -10.84 -27.19 -10.47
N LYS A 248 -10.21 -26.16 -11.03
CA LYS A 248 -10.11 -25.99 -12.49
C LYS A 248 -9.17 -26.97 -13.18
N LEU A 249 -8.12 -27.39 -12.50
CA LEU A 249 -7.19 -28.39 -13.02
C LEU A 249 -7.65 -29.84 -12.76
N GLY A 250 -8.79 -30.04 -12.08
CA GLY A 250 -9.32 -31.36 -11.76
C GLY A 250 -8.54 -32.09 -10.65
N TYR A 251 -7.88 -31.34 -9.75
CA TYR A 251 -7.10 -31.90 -8.65
C TYR A 251 -7.98 -32.21 -7.41
N PRO A 252 -7.68 -33.29 -6.67
CA PRO A 252 -8.61 -33.88 -5.71
C PRO A 252 -8.77 -33.09 -4.39
N LYS A 253 -7.83 -32.19 -4.05
CA LYS A 253 -7.86 -31.45 -2.77
C LYS A 253 -8.54 -30.08 -2.88
N ALA A 254 -9.12 -29.75 -4.02
CA ALA A 254 -9.74 -28.46 -4.30
C ALA A 254 -10.76 -28.03 -3.23
N ASP A 255 -11.74 -28.88 -2.93
CA ASP A 255 -12.81 -28.56 -1.97
C ASP A 255 -12.30 -28.50 -0.52
N THR A 256 -11.22 -29.23 -0.19
CA THR A 256 -10.54 -29.12 1.11
C THR A 256 -9.99 -27.72 1.32
N TYR A 257 -9.24 -27.18 0.35
CA TYR A 257 -8.68 -25.83 0.45
C TYR A 257 -9.76 -24.75 0.48
N ILE A 258 -10.82 -24.87 -0.34
CA ILE A 258 -11.94 -23.92 -0.30
C ILE A 258 -12.61 -23.92 1.08
N THR A 259 -12.79 -25.10 1.68
CA THR A 259 -13.41 -25.24 3.01
C THR A 259 -12.51 -24.64 4.10
N GLU A 260 -11.22 -24.94 4.07
CA GLU A 260 -10.22 -24.38 5.00
C GLU A 260 -10.20 -22.85 4.94
N ALA A 261 -10.13 -22.27 3.74
CA ALA A 261 -10.15 -20.82 3.56
C ALA A 261 -11.41 -20.17 4.16
N LYS A 262 -12.60 -20.75 3.90
CA LYS A 262 -13.87 -20.26 4.46
C LYS A 262 -13.89 -20.35 5.99
N GLN A 263 -13.33 -21.40 6.57
CA GLN A 263 -13.23 -21.53 8.02
C GLN A 263 -12.35 -20.44 8.63
N ILE A 264 -11.17 -20.18 8.04
CA ILE A 264 -10.27 -19.12 8.51
C ILE A 264 -10.99 -17.77 8.44
N LEU A 265 -11.58 -17.42 7.28
CA LEU A 265 -12.30 -16.15 7.09
C LEU A 265 -13.47 -15.97 8.06
N LYS A 266 -14.18 -17.07 8.38
CA LYS A 266 -15.27 -17.05 9.36
C LYS A 266 -14.75 -16.77 10.78
N VAL A 267 -13.63 -17.39 11.16
CA VAL A 267 -13.03 -17.20 12.49
C VAL A 267 -12.54 -15.77 12.68
N ILE A 268 -11.94 -15.17 11.65
CA ILE A 268 -11.46 -13.78 11.71
C ILE A 268 -12.58 -12.73 11.44
N GLN A 269 -13.83 -13.18 11.25
CA GLN A 269 -15.01 -12.33 11.05
C GLN A 269 -14.94 -11.42 9.82
N GLU A 270 -14.53 -11.98 8.69
CA GLU A 270 -14.37 -11.28 7.41
C GLU A 270 -15.44 -11.72 6.38
N PRO A 271 -16.72 -11.35 6.56
CA PRO A 271 -17.83 -11.86 5.74
C PRO A 271 -17.73 -11.44 4.26
N LYS A 272 -17.22 -10.24 4.01
CA LYS A 272 -17.05 -9.70 2.66
C LYS A 272 -16.09 -10.53 1.80
N TYR A 273 -15.01 -11.02 2.41
CA TYR A 273 -14.07 -11.93 1.75
C TYR A 273 -14.70 -13.29 1.43
N ILE A 274 -15.65 -13.76 2.25
CA ILE A 274 -16.41 -14.99 1.96
C ILE A 274 -17.33 -14.77 0.76
N GLU A 275 -17.99 -13.62 0.67
CA GLU A 275 -18.83 -13.25 -0.48
C GLU A 275 -18.02 -13.17 -1.77
N ASP A 276 -16.88 -12.49 -1.75
CA ASP A 276 -15.98 -12.39 -2.90
C ASP A 276 -15.44 -13.77 -3.33
N LEU A 277 -15.06 -14.62 -2.37
CA LEU A 277 -14.68 -16.01 -2.66
C LEU A 277 -15.82 -16.79 -3.33
N ASN A 278 -17.06 -16.66 -2.85
CA ASN A 278 -18.20 -17.33 -3.48
C ASN A 278 -18.44 -16.82 -4.91
N ARG A 279 -18.23 -15.52 -5.16
CA ARG A 279 -18.29 -14.93 -6.50
C ARG A 279 -17.20 -15.52 -7.41
N ASP A 280 -15.97 -15.62 -6.93
CA ASP A 280 -14.85 -16.21 -7.67
C ASP A 280 -15.10 -17.69 -7.99
N ILE A 281 -15.59 -18.48 -7.03
CA ILE A 281 -15.95 -19.90 -7.25
C ILE A 281 -17.03 -20.01 -8.33
N LYS A 282 -18.04 -19.14 -8.32
CA LYS A 282 -19.08 -19.13 -9.36
C LYS A 282 -18.49 -18.78 -10.72
N HIS A 283 -17.68 -17.73 -10.79
CA HIS A 283 -17.09 -17.26 -12.04
C HIS A 283 -16.16 -18.30 -12.67
N PHE A 284 -15.19 -18.80 -11.90
CA PHE A 284 -14.26 -19.79 -12.40
C PHE A 284 -14.90 -21.16 -12.44
N CYS A 285 -15.34 -21.74 -11.32
CA CYS A 285 -15.63 -23.17 -11.25
C CYS A 285 -16.97 -23.62 -11.87
N MET A 286 -17.99 -22.77 -11.99
CA MET A 286 -19.32 -23.19 -12.46
C MET A 286 -19.52 -23.15 -13.98
N HIS A 287 -18.54 -22.66 -14.75
CA HIS A 287 -18.49 -22.83 -16.20
C HIS A 287 -17.33 -23.77 -16.54
N ILE A 288 -17.62 -25.07 -16.53
CA ILE A 288 -16.73 -26.08 -17.12
C ILE A 288 -17.13 -26.12 -18.60
N PRO A 289 -16.25 -25.74 -19.55
CA PRO A 289 -16.50 -26.02 -20.96
C PRO A 289 -16.66 -27.53 -21.10
N LYS A 290 -17.76 -27.96 -21.73
CA LYS A 290 -17.97 -29.35 -22.12
C LYS A 290 -16.87 -29.82 -23.06
#